data_AF-A0A955ZIR0-F1
#
_entry.id   AF-A0A955ZIR0-F1
#
_cell.length_a   1.000
_cell.length_b   1.000
_cell.length_c   1.000
_cell.angle_alpha   90.00
_cell.angle_beta   90.00
_cell.angle_gamma   90.00
#
_symmetry.space_group_name_H-M   'P 1'
#
loop_
_entity.id
_entity.type
_entity.pdbx_description
1 polymer ?
#
loop_
_entity_poly.entity_id
_entity_poly.type
_entity_poly.pdbx_seq_one_letter_code
_entity_poly.pdbx_strand_id
1 'polypeptide(L)'
;MIPFPDALSELGLTDALSILPVQSGYPSPKTINLVLRRHGGRTILFEASAARDDIVAEIDAALDRHGVGALDALMVTHCHGDHAGSSGIVAGRGRREGARAPIHLHSAGYRFLTHPDAAFLNETYEIFRTRAHWGLIEYNSLSDQDMIDGALRKRFSGFFAQTPKSALRFVDDGDLPQGFLALFTPGHSQDCVLYFDTELGVAIPGDTIICTGRVEKPETWAYVIPIFTVAGQAYSMAFERYLRTISVLERFFSTYEVRAVLPPHGRFAVTRPLEWVTFAKGYFRGVYRALLEDFFGDTERRASPFRACDLNRFIPSAGAHPISTPSHVFGMLCTLADEGYLDLAEHKTTRQITFTLRELPPASYMDERFARDPGPLPLYGA
;
A
#
# COMPACT_ATOMS: atom_id res chain seq x y z
N MET A 1 -15.66 3.26 11.66
CA MET A 1 -14.81 2.05 11.79
C MET A 1 -15.20 1.29 13.03
N ILE A 2 -15.13 -0.03 13.01
CA ILE A 2 -15.39 -0.90 14.16
C ILE A 2 -14.41 -2.08 14.15
N PRO A 3 -14.10 -2.73 15.29
CA PRO A 3 -13.22 -3.89 15.34
C PRO A 3 -13.65 -5.01 14.37
N PHE A 4 -12.69 -5.77 13.83
CA PHE A 4 -13.02 -6.85 12.88
C PHE A 4 -14.04 -7.87 13.40
N PRO A 5 -13.94 -8.41 14.63
CA PRO A 5 -14.92 -9.38 15.13
C PRO A 5 -16.34 -8.80 15.14
N ASP A 6 -16.49 -7.54 15.55
CA ASP A 6 -17.77 -6.84 15.62
C ASP A 6 -18.33 -6.62 14.21
N ALA A 7 -17.51 -6.16 13.26
CA ALA A 7 -17.93 -6.00 11.86
C ALA A 7 -18.40 -7.32 11.24
N LEU A 8 -17.63 -8.40 11.42
CA LEU A 8 -18.01 -9.69 10.87
C LEU A 8 -19.29 -10.24 11.51
N SER A 9 -19.49 -10.02 12.81
CA SER A 9 -20.71 -10.43 13.50
C SER A 9 -21.94 -9.61 13.06
N GLU A 10 -21.85 -8.29 13.05
CA GLU A 10 -22.94 -7.39 12.65
C GLU A 10 -23.38 -7.62 11.19
N LEU A 11 -22.43 -7.98 10.31
CA LEU A 11 -22.70 -8.24 8.91
C LEU A 11 -23.11 -9.70 8.62
N GLY A 12 -23.11 -10.58 9.62
CA GLY A 12 -23.43 -12.01 9.45
C GLY A 12 -22.40 -12.78 8.61
N LEU A 13 -21.11 -12.42 8.74
CA LEU A 13 -20.01 -12.91 7.91
C LEU A 13 -19.07 -13.89 8.62
N THR A 14 -19.32 -14.22 9.90
CA THR A 14 -18.41 -15.03 10.74
C THR A 14 -18.18 -16.45 10.22
N ASP A 15 -19.14 -17.01 9.48
CA ASP A 15 -19.01 -18.35 8.88
C ASP A 15 -18.35 -18.30 7.49
N ALA A 16 -18.34 -17.13 6.86
CA ALA A 16 -17.88 -16.92 5.50
C ALA A 16 -16.43 -16.40 5.43
N LEU A 17 -16.01 -15.64 6.44
CA LEU A 17 -14.75 -14.92 6.54
C LEU A 17 -14.08 -15.11 7.90
N SER A 18 -12.75 -15.29 7.87
CA SER A 18 -11.90 -15.23 9.07
C SER A 18 -10.75 -14.27 8.86
N ILE A 19 -10.41 -13.49 9.88
CA ILE A 19 -9.20 -12.66 9.91
C ILE A 19 -8.11 -13.42 10.66
N LEU A 20 -6.97 -13.63 10.02
CA LEU A 20 -5.82 -14.34 10.57
C LEU A 20 -4.67 -13.35 10.76
N PRO A 21 -4.59 -12.65 11.89
CA PRO A 21 -3.46 -11.77 12.17
C PRO A 21 -2.21 -12.62 12.37
N VAL A 22 -1.15 -12.32 11.63
CA VAL A 22 0.17 -12.95 11.73
C VAL A 22 1.27 -11.89 11.75
N GLN A 23 2.50 -12.25 12.14
CA GLN A 23 3.62 -11.34 12.00
C GLN A 23 3.86 -10.98 10.53
N SER A 24 4.10 -9.70 10.24
CA SER A 24 4.41 -9.20 8.88
C SER A 24 5.85 -9.54 8.45
N GLY A 25 6.76 -9.70 9.41
CA GLY A 25 8.20 -9.78 9.17
C GLY A 25 8.89 -8.43 9.01
N TYR A 26 8.15 -7.32 9.07
CA TYR A 26 8.66 -5.95 9.05
C TYR A 26 8.77 -5.39 10.49
N PRO A 27 9.67 -4.41 10.74
CA PRO A 27 9.72 -3.73 12.03
C PRO A 27 8.45 -2.92 12.35
N SER A 28 7.81 -2.37 11.31
CA SER A 28 6.51 -1.70 11.34
C SER A 28 5.94 -1.66 9.91
N PRO A 29 4.64 -1.96 9.71
CA PRO A 29 3.71 -2.52 10.68
C PRO A 29 4.16 -3.93 11.12
N LYS A 30 3.90 -4.32 12.38
CA LYS A 30 4.38 -5.61 12.93
C LYS A 30 3.52 -6.81 12.54
N THR A 31 2.27 -6.56 12.19
CA THR A 31 1.28 -7.60 11.91
C THR A 31 0.58 -7.31 10.59
N ILE A 32 0.28 -8.37 9.86
CA ILE A 32 -0.62 -8.35 8.71
C ILE A 32 -1.82 -9.26 8.99
N ASN A 33 -2.99 -8.83 8.52
CA ASN A 33 -4.25 -9.55 8.59
C ASN A 33 -4.43 -10.32 7.27
N LEU A 34 -4.25 -11.64 7.31
CA LEU A 34 -4.69 -12.47 6.20
C LEU A 34 -6.21 -12.63 6.28
N VAL A 35 -6.88 -12.64 5.12
CA VAL A 35 -8.34 -12.87 5.08
C VAL A 35 -8.58 -14.24 4.48
N LEU A 36 -9.22 -15.13 5.24
CA LEU A 36 -9.63 -16.45 4.77
C LEU A 36 -11.10 -16.41 4.37
N ARG A 37 -11.40 -16.81 3.13
CA ARG A 37 -12.75 -16.79 2.54
C ARG A 37 -13.17 -18.20 2.08
N ARG A 38 -14.36 -18.64 2.50
CA ARG A 38 -14.97 -19.92 2.10
C ARG A 38 -16.07 -19.73 1.05
N HIS A 39 -15.74 -19.73 -0.23
CA HIS A 39 -16.68 -19.43 -1.32
C HIS A 39 -16.97 -20.65 -2.19
N GLY A 40 -18.23 -21.09 -2.28
CA GLY A 40 -18.62 -22.21 -3.15
C GLY A 40 -17.86 -23.52 -2.88
N GLY A 41 -17.56 -23.82 -1.61
CA GLY A 41 -16.73 -24.97 -1.21
C GLY A 41 -15.22 -24.78 -1.44
N ARG A 42 -14.80 -23.64 -2.00
CA ARG A 42 -13.40 -23.28 -2.20
C ARG A 42 -12.87 -22.47 -1.03
N THR A 43 -11.55 -22.55 -0.85
CA THR A 43 -10.80 -21.85 0.17
C THR A 43 -9.85 -20.86 -0.48
N ILE A 44 -10.12 -19.58 -0.27
CA ILE A 44 -9.34 -18.48 -0.83
C ILE A 44 -8.68 -17.75 0.33
N LEU A 45 -7.38 -17.49 0.20
CA LEU A 45 -6.62 -16.68 1.15
C LEU A 45 -6.23 -15.37 0.49
N PHE A 46 -6.37 -14.26 1.22
CA PHE A 46 -5.82 -12.98 0.83
C PHE A 46 -4.55 -12.71 1.62
N GLU A 47 -3.49 -12.33 0.91
CA GLU A 47 -2.13 -12.13 1.41
C GLU A 47 -1.45 -13.40 1.93
N ALA A 48 -0.13 -13.34 2.09
CA ALA A 48 0.71 -14.46 2.48
C ALA A 48 1.78 -14.11 3.52
N SER A 49 1.94 -12.85 3.94
CA SER A 49 3.04 -12.45 4.83
C SER A 49 4.45 -12.76 4.28
N ALA A 50 5.46 -12.54 5.12
CA ALA A 50 6.86 -12.84 4.86
C ALA A 50 7.18 -14.34 5.01
N ALA A 51 8.08 -14.86 4.16
CA ALA A 51 8.47 -16.28 4.16
C ALA A 51 9.52 -16.66 5.21
N ARG A 52 9.39 -16.13 6.44
CA ARG A 52 10.21 -16.60 7.57
C ARG A 52 9.60 -17.90 8.10
N ASP A 53 10.42 -18.89 8.44
CA ASP A 53 9.94 -20.21 8.88
C ASP A 53 8.94 -20.14 10.05
N ASP A 54 9.18 -19.30 11.05
CA ASP A 54 8.27 -19.09 12.18
C ASP A 54 6.96 -18.39 11.78
N ILE A 55 6.99 -17.49 10.80
CA ILE A 55 5.79 -16.82 10.26
C ILE A 55 4.99 -17.80 9.41
N VAL A 56 5.65 -18.60 8.57
CA VAL A 56 5.00 -19.66 7.79
C VAL A 56 4.36 -20.68 8.73
N ALA A 57 5.04 -21.09 9.80
CA ALA A 57 4.47 -21.96 10.83
C ALA A 57 3.28 -21.31 11.55
N GLU A 58 3.31 -20.00 11.80
CA GLU A 58 2.18 -19.25 12.36
C GLU A 58 0.96 -19.27 11.42
N ILE A 59 1.18 -19.07 10.11
CA ILE A 59 0.15 -19.16 9.07
C ILE A 59 -0.42 -20.57 9.00
N ASP A 60 0.44 -21.59 8.93
CA ASP A 60 0.01 -22.99 8.87
C ASP A 60 -0.83 -23.36 10.08
N ALA A 61 -0.41 -22.99 11.29
CA ALA A 61 -1.18 -23.22 12.50
C ALA A 61 -2.52 -22.46 12.50
N ALA A 62 -2.59 -21.26 11.93
CA ALA A 62 -3.84 -20.53 11.76
C ALA A 62 -4.78 -21.24 10.78
N LEU A 63 -4.27 -21.68 9.64
CA LEU A 63 -5.03 -22.45 8.65
C LEU A 63 -5.52 -23.80 9.20
N ASP A 64 -4.70 -24.50 9.99
CA ASP A 64 -5.08 -25.74 10.69
C ASP A 64 -6.26 -25.52 11.64
N ARG A 65 -6.24 -24.44 12.45
CA ARG A 65 -7.36 -24.09 13.35
C ARG A 65 -8.68 -23.85 12.60
N HIS A 66 -8.59 -23.45 11.34
CA HIS A 66 -9.76 -23.25 10.47
C HIS A 66 -10.07 -24.46 9.57
N GLY A 67 -9.41 -25.61 9.78
CA GLY A 67 -9.63 -26.82 8.99
C GLY A 67 -9.27 -26.65 7.52
N VAL A 68 -8.23 -25.87 7.20
CA VAL A 68 -7.76 -25.63 5.83
C VAL A 68 -6.61 -26.58 5.52
N GLY A 69 -6.92 -27.67 4.81
CA GLY A 69 -5.92 -28.62 4.32
C GLY A 69 -5.15 -28.10 3.09
N ALA A 70 -5.84 -27.45 2.16
CA ALA A 70 -5.25 -26.86 0.95
C ALA A 70 -6.01 -25.58 0.55
N LEU A 71 -5.33 -24.69 -0.16
CA LEU A 71 -5.92 -23.48 -0.75
C LEU A 71 -6.34 -23.75 -2.19
N ASP A 72 -7.46 -23.18 -2.62
CA ASP A 72 -7.92 -23.18 -4.01
C ASP A 72 -7.40 -21.97 -4.78
N ALA A 73 -7.18 -20.84 -4.12
CA ALA A 73 -6.54 -19.65 -4.67
C ALA A 73 -5.86 -18.85 -3.55
N LEU A 74 -4.80 -18.13 -3.92
CA LEU A 74 -4.15 -17.11 -3.11
C LEU A 74 -4.24 -15.77 -3.84
N MET A 75 -4.80 -14.75 -3.21
CA MET A 75 -5.02 -13.42 -3.80
C MET A 75 -4.13 -12.40 -3.10
N VAL A 76 -3.18 -11.84 -3.84
CA VAL A 76 -2.15 -10.93 -3.32
C VAL A 76 -2.46 -9.53 -3.79
N THR A 77 -2.51 -8.57 -2.88
CA THR A 77 -2.90 -7.19 -3.25
C THR A 77 -1.76 -6.41 -3.89
N HIS A 78 -0.51 -6.71 -3.51
CA HIS A 78 0.71 -6.17 -4.10
C HIS A 78 1.96 -6.93 -3.63
N CYS A 79 3.11 -6.71 -4.28
CA CYS A 79 4.34 -7.49 -4.08
C CYS A 79 5.29 -7.01 -2.98
N HIS A 80 4.81 -6.33 -1.93
CA HIS A 80 5.66 -6.11 -0.75
C HIS A 80 5.90 -7.41 0.02
N GLY A 81 7.03 -7.47 0.73
CA GLY A 81 7.53 -8.70 1.35
C GLY A 81 6.62 -9.26 2.43
N ASP A 82 5.84 -8.41 3.09
CA ASP A 82 4.83 -8.77 4.08
C ASP A 82 3.43 -9.03 3.50
N HIS A 83 3.25 -8.92 2.18
CA HIS A 83 1.99 -9.30 1.51
C HIS A 83 2.19 -10.56 0.69
N ALA A 84 3.25 -10.57 -0.11
CA ALA A 84 3.47 -11.58 -1.12
C ALA A 84 4.65 -12.51 -0.81
N GLY A 85 5.45 -12.23 0.21
CA GLY A 85 6.74 -12.88 0.44
C GLY A 85 6.65 -14.41 0.50
N SER A 86 5.67 -14.95 1.22
CA SER A 86 5.51 -16.40 1.39
C SER A 86 4.55 -17.06 0.40
N SER A 87 4.08 -16.32 -0.62
CA SER A 87 3.03 -16.79 -1.55
C SER A 87 3.37 -18.13 -2.19
N GLY A 88 4.63 -18.30 -2.62
CA GLY A 88 5.11 -19.55 -3.20
C GLY A 88 5.08 -20.75 -2.25
N ILE A 89 5.26 -20.53 -0.95
CA ILE A 89 5.24 -21.58 0.08
C ILE A 89 3.81 -21.90 0.47
N VAL A 90 3.05 -20.88 0.86
CA VAL A 90 1.66 -21.02 1.35
C VAL A 90 0.75 -21.61 0.27
N ALA A 91 0.93 -21.23 -1.00
CA ALA A 91 0.17 -21.83 -2.10
C ALA A 91 0.46 -23.33 -2.30
N GLY A 92 1.56 -23.87 -1.77
CA GLY A 92 1.92 -25.29 -1.84
C GLY A 92 1.32 -26.16 -0.73
N ARG A 93 0.69 -25.54 0.27
CA ARG A 93 0.11 -26.23 1.40
C ARG A 93 -0.90 -27.30 0.96
N GLY A 94 -0.75 -28.51 1.50
CA GLY A 94 -1.63 -29.65 1.24
C GLY A 94 -1.56 -30.22 -0.18
N ARG A 95 -0.56 -29.81 -0.97
CA ARG A 95 -0.40 -30.24 -2.37
C ARG A 95 0.87 -31.08 -2.53
N ARG A 96 0.90 -31.91 -3.58
CA ARG A 96 2.10 -32.64 -3.98
C ARG A 96 3.27 -31.68 -4.23
N GLU A 97 4.49 -32.18 -4.07
CA GLU A 97 5.70 -31.40 -4.35
C GLU A 97 5.63 -30.76 -5.75
N GLY A 98 6.03 -29.49 -5.82
CA GLY A 98 5.98 -28.66 -7.03
C GLY A 98 4.58 -28.16 -7.44
N ALA A 99 3.48 -28.69 -6.90
CA ALA A 99 2.14 -28.17 -7.17
C ALA A 99 1.81 -26.99 -6.24
N ARG A 100 1.10 -25.99 -6.77
CA ARG A 100 0.63 -24.81 -6.04
C ARG A 100 -0.81 -24.48 -6.41
N ALA A 101 -1.51 -23.81 -5.51
CA ALA A 101 -2.71 -23.06 -5.85
C ALA A 101 -2.34 -21.88 -6.78
N PRO A 102 -3.26 -21.43 -7.66
CA PRO A 102 -3.12 -20.19 -8.39
C PRO A 102 -2.86 -19.00 -7.45
N ILE A 103 -1.88 -18.16 -7.81
CA ILE A 103 -1.50 -16.95 -7.09
C ILE A 103 -1.88 -15.77 -7.98
N HIS A 104 -2.92 -15.04 -7.57
CA HIS A 104 -3.47 -13.89 -8.28
C HIS A 104 -2.79 -12.61 -7.82
N LEU A 105 -2.28 -11.82 -8.76
CA LEU A 105 -1.69 -10.50 -8.52
C LEU A 105 -1.77 -9.62 -9.77
N HIS A 106 -1.43 -8.33 -9.67
CA HIS A 106 -1.29 -7.47 -10.84
C HIS A 106 0.00 -7.75 -11.62
N SER A 107 -0.04 -7.72 -12.95
CA SER A 107 1.16 -7.92 -13.79
C SER A 107 2.31 -6.94 -13.50
N ALA A 108 2.00 -5.72 -13.04
CA ALA A 108 2.99 -4.73 -12.60
C ALA A 108 3.90 -5.23 -11.44
N GLY A 109 3.44 -6.23 -10.67
CA GLY A 109 4.19 -6.87 -9.60
C GLY A 109 5.14 -7.97 -10.09
N TYR A 110 5.03 -8.39 -11.36
CA TYR A 110 5.74 -9.56 -11.91
C TYR A 110 7.26 -9.48 -11.77
N ARG A 111 7.84 -8.28 -11.83
CA ARG A 111 9.30 -8.08 -11.70
C ARG A 111 9.82 -8.48 -10.31
N PHE A 112 9.03 -8.30 -9.24
CA PHE A 112 9.42 -8.70 -7.89
C PHE A 112 9.46 -10.23 -7.76
N LEU A 113 8.63 -10.93 -8.55
CA LEU A 113 8.57 -12.39 -8.55
C LEU A 113 9.62 -13.04 -9.47
N THR A 114 10.07 -12.32 -10.50
CA THR A 114 10.99 -12.88 -11.52
C THR A 114 12.42 -12.42 -11.41
N HIS A 115 12.64 -11.22 -10.89
CA HIS A 115 13.96 -10.61 -10.71
C HIS A 115 14.05 -9.95 -9.32
N PRO A 116 13.79 -10.70 -8.24
CA PRO A 116 13.65 -10.13 -6.90
C PRO A 116 14.89 -9.35 -6.46
N ASP A 117 16.11 -9.84 -6.72
CA ASP A 117 17.34 -9.15 -6.32
C ASP A 117 17.42 -7.72 -6.87
N ALA A 118 17.10 -7.55 -8.16
CA ALA A 118 17.13 -6.25 -8.82
C ALA A 118 15.97 -5.36 -8.37
N ALA A 119 14.78 -5.94 -8.19
CA ALA A 119 13.59 -5.21 -7.76
C ALA A 119 13.76 -4.65 -6.34
N PHE A 120 14.23 -5.46 -5.40
CA PHE A 120 14.46 -5.04 -4.02
C PHE A 120 15.70 -4.16 -3.86
N LEU A 121 16.72 -4.28 -4.74
CA LEU A 121 17.84 -3.33 -4.75
C LEU A 121 17.36 -1.91 -5.08
N ASN A 122 16.54 -1.80 -6.13
CA ASN A 122 15.98 -0.52 -6.53
C ASN A 122 15.09 0.08 -5.42
N GLU A 123 14.21 -0.74 -4.84
CA GLU A 123 13.36 -0.30 -3.73
C GLU A 123 14.19 0.15 -2.50
N THR A 124 15.21 -0.62 -2.13
CA THR A 124 16.12 -0.27 -1.02
C THR A 124 16.80 1.08 -1.28
N TYR A 125 17.31 1.28 -2.50
CA TYR A 125 17.95 2.54 -2.91
C TYR A 125 17.00 3.72 -2.75
N GLU A 126 15.79 3.57 -3.26
CA GLU A 126 14.80 4.64 -3.22
C GLU A 126 14.28 4.93 -1.81
N ILE A 127 14.11 3.92 -0.96
CA ILE A 127 13.75 4.12 0.45
C ILE A 127 14.83 4.91 1.17
N PHE A 128 16.11 4.55 0.99
CA PHE A 128 17.21 5.25 1.64
C PHE A 128 17.37 6.67 1.12
N ARG A 129 17.35 6.86 -0.20
CA ARG A 129 17.39 8.18 -0.82
C ARG A 129 16.31 9.09 -0.26
N THR A 130 15.12 8.55 -0.05
CA THR A 130 14.00 9.32 0.46
C THR A 130 14.05 9.58 1.95
N ARG A 131 14.51 8.61 2.75
CA ARG A 131 14.83 8.88 4.15
C ARG A 131 15.88 9.98 4.28
N ALA A 132 16.82 10.07 3.35
CA ALA A 132 17.79 11.16 3.31
C ALA A 132 17.15 12.51 2.92
N HIS A 133 16.24 12.54 1.94
CA HIS A 133 15.46 13.74 1.62
C HIS A 133 14.63 14.26 2.79
N TRP A 134 14.23 13.35 3.70
CA TRP A 134 13.51 13.69 4.92
C TRP A 134 14.41 14.07 6.09
N GLY A 135 15.73 14.00 5.92
CA GLY A 135 16.69 14.21 7.01
C GLY A 135 16.63 13.14 8.09
N LEU A 136 16.11 11.94 7.79
CA LEU A 136 16.11 10.81 8.72
C LEU A 136 17.44 10.06 8.74
N ILE A 137 18.18 10.12 7.64
CA ILE A 137 19.52 9.55 7.50
C ILE A 137 20.40 10.48 6.67
N GLU A 138 21.71 10.35 6.78
CA GLU A 138 22.65 11.00 5.87
C GLU A 138 22.98 10.04 4.73
N TYR A 139 22.63 10.40 3.50
CA TYR A 139 22.82 9.49 2.36
C TYR A 139 24.29 9.11 2.15
N ASN A 140 25.20 10.08 2.35
CA ASN A 140 26.64 9.88 2.21
C ASN A 140 27.26 9.06 3.37
N SER A 141 26.50 8.74 4.42
CA SER A 141 26.95 7.83 5.48
C SER A 141 26.64 6.37 5.17
N LEU A 142 25.92 6.08 4.08
CA LEU A 142 25.64 4.72 3.63
C LEU A 142 26.79 4.22 2.77
N SER A 143 27.37 3.07 3.12
CA SER A 143 28.32 2.40 2.24
C SER A 143 27.59 1.69 1.10
N ASP A 144 28.28 1.44 -0.03
CA ASP A 144 27.74 0.58 -1.10
C ASP A 144 27.35 -0.79 -0.56
N GLN A 145 28.07 -1.26 0.47
CA GLN A 145 27.74 -2.48 1.18
C GLN A 145 26.43 -2.37 1.98
N ASP A 146 26.11 -1.24 2.61
CA ASP A 146 24.82 -1.07 3.28
C ASP A 146 23.64 -1.10 2.30
N MET A 147 23.86 -0.55 1.09
CA MET A 147 22.87 -0.50 0.02
C MET A 147 22.66 -1.87 -0.63
N ILE A 148 23.75 -2.60 -0.91
CA ILE A 148 23.72 -3.91 -1.57
C ILE A 148 23.43 -5.00 -0.53
N ASP A 149 24.10 -5.02 0.61
CA ASP A 149 24.07 -6.14 1.54
C ASP A 149 23.03 -6.03 2.65
N GLY A 150 22.08 -5.10 2.53
CA GLY A 150 20.94 -4.99 3.43
C GLY A 150 20.32 -6.37 3.73
N ALA A 151 20.47 -6.84 4.97
CA ALA A 151 20.08 -8.20 5.36
C ALA A 151 18.59 -8.48 5.10
N LEU A 152 17.75 -7.44 5.23
CA LEU A 152 16.33 -7.51 4.95
C LEU A 152 16.04 -7.72 3.45
N ARG A 153 16.82 -7.09 2.56
CA ARG A 153 16.74 -7.23 1.09
C ARG A 153 17.04 -8.66 0.64
N LYS A 154 18.19 -9.20 1.06
CA LYS A 154 18.60 -10.57 0.71
C LYS A 154 17.55 -11.59 1.15
N ARG A 155 16.99 -11.37 2.34
CA ARG A 155 15.93 -12.22 2.90
C ARG A 155 14.65 -12.18 2.05
N PHE A 156 14.13 -11.00 1.72
CA PHE A 156 12.94 -10.90 0.86
C PHE A 156 13.20 -11.45 -0.54
N SER A 157 14.37 -11.18 -1.12
CA SER A 157 14.68 -11.72 -2.43
C SER A 157 14.65 -13.25 -2.47
N GLY A 158 15.23 -13.89 -1.46
CA GLY A 158 15.18 -15.35 -1.30
C GLY A 158 13.76 -15.90 -1.10
N PHE A 159 12.84 -15.11 -0.54
CA PHE A 159 11.44 -15.49 -0.38
C PHE A 159 10.72 -15.53 -1.73
N PHE A 160 10.84 -14.46 -2.50
CA PHE A 160 10.19 -14.34 -3.80
C PHE A 160 10.73 -15.30 -4.84
N ALA A 161 12.03 -15.62 -4.80
CA ALA A 161 12.65 -16.62 -5.66
C ALA A 161 12.00 -18.02 -5.56
N GLN A 162 11.28 -18.31 -4.47
CA GLN A 162 10.60 -19.59 -4.25
C GLN A 162 9.20 -19.65 -4.87
N THR A 163 8.71 -18.55 -5.47
CA THR A 163 7.39 -18.51 -6.08
C THR A 163 7.44 -19.08 -7.50
N PRO A 164 6.79 -20.23 -7.78
CA PRO A 164 6.86 -20.82 -9.11
C PRO A 164 6.02 -20.02 -10.10
N LYS A 165 6.64 -19.60 -11.20
CA LYS A 165 6.02 -18.76 -12.25
C LYS A 165 4.76 -19.40 -12.85
N SER A 166 4.70 -20.72 -12.92
CA SER A 166 3.54 -21.47 -13.43
C SER A 166 2.28 -21.34 -12.57
N ALA A 167 2.42 -20.92 -11.31
CA ALA A 167 1.31 -20.69 -10.40
C ALA A 167 0.72 -19.27 -10.52
N LEU A 168 1.44 -18.33 -11.14
CA LEU A 168 1.02 -16.94 -11.23
C LEU A 168 -0.17 -16.80 -12.18
N ARG A 169 -1.14 -15.97 -11.79
CA ARG A 169 -2.27 -15.50 -12.57
C ARG A 169 -2.34 -13.98 -12.45
N PHE A 170 -2.49 -13.30 -13.59
CA PHE A 170 -2.54 -11.84 -13.61
C PHE A 170 -3.99 -11.38 -13.62
N VAL A 171 -4.34 -10.54 -12.65
CA VAL A 171 -5.72 -10.09 -12.48
C VAL A 171 -6.15 -9.20 -13.64
N ASP A 172 -5.21 -8.48 -14.25
CA ASP A 172 -5.43 -7.61 -15.39
C ASP A 172 -5.68 -8.38 -16.71
N ASP A 173 -5.51 -9.70 -16.72
CA ASP A 173 -5.99 -10.60 -17.78
C ASP A 173 -7.43 -11.09 -17.52
N GLY A 174 -8.07 -10.65 -16.43
CA GLY A 174 -9.41 -11.08 -16.02
C GLY A 174 -9.46 -12.48 -15.39
N ASP A 175 -8.30 -13.10 -15.12
CA ASP A 175 -8.22 -14.43 -14.49
C ASP A 175 -8.38 -14.32 -12.97
N LEU A 176 -9.63 -14.30 -12.52
CA LEU A 176 -10.02 -14.24 -11.11
C LEU A 176 -10.93 -15.41 -10.75
N PRO A 177 -10.94 -15.84 -9.47
CA PRO A 177 -12.01 -16.70 -8.97
C PRO A 177 -13.38 -16.05 -9.19
N GLN A 178 -14.38 -16.86 -9.53
CA GLN A 178 -15.77 -16.40 -9.70
C GLN A 178 -16.26 -15.65 -8.46
N GLY A 179 -17.04 -14.59 -8.66
CA GLY A 179 -17.61 -13.77 -7.59
C GLY A 179 -16.69 -12.65 -7.09
N PHE A 180 -15.49 -12.52 -7.65
CA PHE A 180 -14.54 -11.46 -7.30
C PHE A 180 -14.32 -10.49 -8.45
N LEU A 181 -14.21 -9.21 -8.10
CA LEU A 181 -13.65 -8.16 -8.96
C LEU A 181 -12.29 -7.73 -8.40
N ALA A 182 -11.41 -7.28 -9.28
CA ALA A 182 -10.17 -6.61 -8.93
C ALA A 182 -10.22 -5.17 -9.45
N LEU A 183 -9.86 -4.20 -8.62
CA LEU A 183 -9.75 -2.79 -8.98
C LEU A 183 -8.29 -2.39 -8.88
N PHE A 184 -7.70 -1.89 -9.96
CA PHE A 184 -6.33 -1.38 -9.93
C PHE A 184 -6.25 -0.07 -9.14
N THR A 185 -5.43 -0.04 -8.08
CA THR A 185 -5.32 1.07 -7.12
C THR A 185 -3.88 1.54 -6.91
N PRO A 186 -3.15 1.94 -7.97
CA PRO A 186 -1.75 2.29 -7.86
C PRO A 186 -1.53 3.55 -7.01
N GLY A 187 -0.31 3.69 -6.51
CA GLY A 187 0.14 4.90 -5.81
C GLY A 187 0.90 4.55 -4.54
N HIS A 188 0.33 3.70 -3.69
CA HIS A 188 1.09 3.10 -2.59
C HIS A 188 2.25 2.27 -3.17
N SER A 189 1.92 1.26 -3.97
CA SER A 189 2.81 0.58 -4.91
C SER A 189 2.21 0.66 -6.32
N GLN A 190 3.03 0.37 -7.33
CA GLN A 190 2.61 0.38 -8.73
C GLN A 190 1.71 -0.80 -9.12
N ASP A 191 1.63 -1.83 -8.27
CA ASP A 191 0.94 -3.09 -8.51
C ASP A 191 -0.20 -3.34 -7.52
N CYS A 192 -0.59 -2.30 -6.76
CA CYS A 192 -1.71 -2.38 -5.82
C CYS A 192 -3.02 -2.68 -6.52
N VAL A 193 -3.75 -3.64 -5.95
CA VAL A 193 -5.09 -4.05 -6.34
C VAL A 193 -5.96 -4.13 -5.10
N LEU A 194 -7.17 -3.62 -5.22
CA LEU A 194 -8.26 -3.88 -4.29
C LEU A 194 -9.10 -5.03 -4.84
N TYR A 195 -9.28 -6.09 -4.05
CA TYR A 195 -10.21 -7.17 -4.38
C TYR A 195 -11.58 -6.90 -3.76
N PHE A 196 -12.64 -7.23 -4.49
CA PHE A 196 -14.01 -7.06 -4.04
C PHE A 196 -14.79 -8.36 -4.20
N ASP A 197 -15.24 -8.91 -3.08
CA ASP A 197 -16.18 -10.01 -3.02
C ASP A 197 -17.59 -9.47 -3.27
N THR A 198 -18.10 -9.72 -4.48
CA THR A 198 -19.40 -9.20 -4.93
C THR A 198 -20.58 -9.84 -4.21
N GLU A 199 -20.41 -11.06 -3.68
CA GLU A 199 -21.45 -11.77 -2.93
C GLU A 199 -21.58 -11.19 -1.52
N LEU A 200 -20.46 -10.94 -0.85
CA LEU A 200 -20.47 -10.46 0.54
C LEU A 200 -20.52 -8.94 0.67
N GLY A 201 -20.21 -8.20 -0.40
CA GLY A 201 -20.04 -6.75 -0.36
C GLY A 201 -18.79 -6.34 0.43
N VAL A 202 -17.70 -7.12 0.36
CA VAL A 202 -16.48 -6.93 1.16
C VAL A 202 -15.29 -6.61 0.25
N ALA A 203 -14.55 -5.55 0.59
CA ALA A 203 -13.34 -5.15 -0.12
C ALA A 203 -12.07 -5.45 0.70
N ILE A 204 -11.05 -6.01 0.05
CA ILE A 204 -9.69 -6.21 0.58
C ILE A 204 -8.76 -5.24 -0.18
N PRO A 205 -8.38 -4.10 0.40
CA PRO A 205 -7.76 -2.98 -0.32
C PRO A 205 -6.24 -3.08 -0.47
N GLY A 206 -5.62 -4.08 0.17
CA GLY A 206 -4.18 -4.05 0.43
C GLY A 206 -3.79 -2.80 1.20
N ASP A 207 -2.58 -2.32 0.97
CA ASP A 207 -2.10 -1.11 1.63
C ASP A 207 -2.69 0.17 1.07
N THR A 208 -3.56 0.12 0.05
CA THR A 208 -4.28 1.29 -0.43
C THR A 208 -5.06 2.00 0.68
N ILE A 209 -5.64 1.25 1.61
CA ILE A 209 -6.42 1.74 2.76
C ILE A 209 -5.90 1.05 4.02
N ILE A 210 -5.34 1.82 4.95
CA ILE A 210 -4.85 1.32 6.25
C ILE A 210 -5.63 1.96 7.39
N CYS A 211 -5.80 1.23 8.48
CA CYS A 211 -6.38 1.73 9.72
C CYS A 211 -5.44 1.46 10.90
N THR A 212 -5.48 2.31 11.91
CA THR A 212 -4.77 2.11 13.18
C THR A 212 -5.73 2.33 14.36
N GLY A 213 -5.24 2.10 15.56
CA GLY A 213 -5.99 2.23 16.81
C GLY A 213 -5.84 1.00 17.69
N ARG A 214 -6.39 1.10 18.90
CA ARG A 214 -6.43 0.00 19.85
C ARG A 214 -7.87 -0.43 20.10
N VAL A 215 -8.14 -1.73 20.11
CA VAL A 215 -9.51 -2.28 20.15
C VAL A 215 -10.20 -1.98 21.48
N GLU A 216 -9.41 -2.04 22.54
CA GLU A 216 -9.78 -1.69 23.93
C GLU A 216 -9.99 -0.18 24.15
N LYS A 217 -9.57 0.65 23.20
CA LYS A 217 -9.81 2.10 23.17
C LYS A 217 -10.28 2.53 21.79
N PRO A 218 -11.53 2.17 21.39
CA PRO A 218 -12.02 2.44 20.04
C PRO A 218 -11.87 3.90 19.63
N GLU A 219 -11.98 4.86 20.55
CA GLU A 219 -11.77 6.29 20.29
C GLU A 219 -10.39 6.65 19.73
N THR A 220 -9.42 5.74 19.81
CA THR A 220 -8.06 5.91 19.25
C THR A 220 -7.95 5.46 17.80
N TRP A 221 -9.02 4.99 17.18
CA TRP A 221 -8.97 4.61 15.76
C TRP A 221 -8.59 5.81 14.90
N ALA A 222 -7.82 5.55 13.85
CA ALA A 222 -7.46 6.55 12.86
C ALA A 222 -7.38 5.92 11.48
N TYR A 223 -7.86 6.66 10.49
CA TYR A 223 -7.53 6.37 9.10
C TYR A 223 -6.07 6.71 8.85
N VAL A 224 -5.39 5.87 8.08
CA VAL A 224 -3.99 6.06 7.73
C VAL A 224 -3.87 6.04 6.21
N ILE A 225 -3.24 7.08 5.67
CA ILE A 225 -2.76 7.06 4.29
C ILE A 225 -1.39 6.36 4.31
N PRO A 226 -1.23 5.23 3.57
CA PRO A 226 0.00 4.47 3.54
C PRO A 226 1.13 5.32 2.96
N ILE A 227 2.37 5.02 3.33
CA ILE A 227 3.55 5.59 2.68
C ILE A 227 3.54 5.31 1.16
N PHE A 228 4.06 6.21 0.35
CA PHE A 228 4.38 5.86 -1.05
C PHE A 228 5.64 5.03 -1.12
N THR A 229 5.51 3.78 -1.55
CA THR A 229 6.65 3.00 -2.00
C THR A 229 6.83 3.31 -3.48
N VAL A 230 7.97 3.90 -3.81
CA VAL A 230 8.39 4.14 -5.20
C VAL A 230 8.95 2.89 -5.84
N ALA A 231 8.48 1.73 -5.40
CA ALA A 231 8.89 0.43 -5.86
C ALA A 231 8.35 0.24 -7.30
N GLY A 232 9.02 0.87 -8.27
CA GLY A 232 8.73 0.81 -9.72
C GLY A 232 8.09 2.06 -10.31
N GLN A 233 8.02 3.15 -9.56
CA GLN A 233 7.45 4.42 -10.02
C GLN A 233 8.22 5.60 -9.43
N ALA A 234 8.24 6.74 -10.12
CA ALA A 234 8.80 7.97 -9.55
C ALA A 234 7.90 8.54 -8.44
N TYR A 235 8.44 9.37 -7.54
CA TYR A 235 7.66 9.98 -6.45
C TYR A 235 6.50 10.85 -6.93
N SER A 236 6.71 11.64 -7.99
CA SER A 236 5.63 12.43 -8.60
C SER A 236 4.53 11.53 -9.11
N MET A 237 4.89 10.49 -9.87
CA MET A 237 3.94 9.49 -10.35
C MET A 237 3.19 8.78 -9.23
N ALA A 238 3.85 8.42 -8.13
CA ALA A 238 3.22 7.77 -6.98
C ALA A 238 2.14 8.68 -6.36
N PHE A 239 2.47 9.96 -6.15
CA PHE A 239 1.53 10.96 -5.64
C PHE A 239 0.34 11.15 -6.59
N GLU A 240 0.59 11.42 -7.87
CA GLU A 240 -0.47 11.61 -8.86
C GLU A 240 -1.39 10.40 -8.99
N ARG A 241 -0.80 9.19 -9.07
CA ARG A 241 -1.55 7.93 -9.14
C ARG A 241 -2.39 7.72 -7.90
N TYR A 242 -1.86 8.02 -6.72
CA TYR A 242 -2.62 7.86 -5.49
C TYR A 242 -3.80 8.83 -5.40
N LEU A 243 -3.64 10.09 -5.82
CA LEU A 243 -4.77 11.04 -5.90
C LEU A 243 -5.84 10.56 -6.88
N ARG A 244 -5.44 10.01 -8.03
CA ARG A 244 -6.35 9.38 -8.98
C ARG A 244 -7.05 8.18 -8.37
N THR A 245 -6.31 7.32 -7.65
CA THR A 245 -6.85 6.17 -6.93
C THR A 245 -7.91 6.57 -5.90
N ILE A 246 -7.74 7.67 -5.16
CA ILE A 246 -8.78 8.18 -4.25
C ILE A 246 -10.07 8.51 -5.01
N SER A 247 -9.96 9.13 -6.20
CA SER A 247 -11.12 9.47 -7.04
C SER A 247 -11.77 8.22 -7.66
N VAL A 248 -10.97 7.23 -8.04
CA VAL A 248 -11.44 5.90 -8.47
C VAL A 248 -12.20 5.20 -7.34
N LEU A 249 -11.67 5.22 -6.12
CA LEU A 249 -12.30 4.62 -4.94
C LEU A 249 -13.62 5.31 -4.59
N GLU A 250 -13.70 6.64 -4.69
CA GLU A 250 -14.97 7.37 -4.52
C GLU A 250 -16.05 6.86 -5.48
N ARG A 251 -15.71 6.76 -6.77
CA ARG A 251 -16.61 6.24 -7.80
C ARG A 251 -16.98 4.79 -7.51
N PHE A 252 -16.00 3.95 -7.17
CA PHE A 252 -16.22 2.54 -6.85
C PHE A 252 -17.17 2.37 -5.67
N PHE A 253 -16.91 3.03 -4.53
CA PHE A 253 -17.75 2.95 -3.34
C PHE A 253 -19.13 3.60 -3.49
N SER A 254 -19.31 4.47 -4.50
CA SER A 254 -20.62 5.01 -4.87
C SER A 254 -21.38 4.12 -5.87
N THR A 255 -20.67 3.21 -6.55
CA THR A 255 -21.24 2.32 -7.59
C THR A 255 -21.58 0.94 -7.02
N TYR A 256 -20.76 0.43 -6.11
CA TYR A 256 -20.90 -0.88 -5.50
C TYR A 256 -21.32 -0.77 -4.04
N GLU A 257 -22.18 -1.68 -3.60
CA GLU A 257 -22.56 -1.81 -2.19
C GLU A 257 -21.41 -2.45 -1.40
N VAL A 258 -20.46 -1.62 -0.97
CA VAL A 258 -19.34 -2.06 -0.12
C VAL A 258 -19.75 -1.92 1.35
N ARG A 259 -20.10 -3.06 1.95
CA ARG A 259 -20.54 -3.19 3.36
C ARG A 259 -19.38 -3.06 4.33
N ALA A 260 -18.20 -3.55 3.96
CA ALA A 260 -16.97 -3.39 4.74
C ALA A 260 -15.71 -3.41 3.87
N VAL A 261 -14.71 -2.65 4.29
CA VAL A 261 -13.33 -2.79 3.83
C VAL A 261 -12.51 -3.42 4.95
N LEU A 262 -11.66 -4.39 4.60
CA LEU A 262 -10.80 -5.15 5.51
C LEU A 262 -9.32 -4.86 5.24
N PRO A 263 -8.75 -3.78 5.83
CA PRO A 263 -7.33 -3.47 5.69
C PRO A 263 -6.40 -4.60 6.17
N PRO A 264 -5.28 -4.82 5.46
CA PRO A 264 -4.26 -5.80 5.87
C PRO A 264 -3.53 -5.36 7.15
N HIS A 265 -3.53 -4.06 7.48
CA HIS A 265 -2.95 -3.57 8.72
C HIS A 265 -3.97 -2.82 9.57
N GLY A 266 -3.86 -3.00 10.89
CA GLY A 266 -4.82 -2.49 11.87
C GLY A 266 -5.70 -3.59 12.44
N ARG A 267 -6.74 -3.18 13.17
CA ARG A 267 -7.69 -4.09 13.84
C ARG A 267 -9.16 -3.75 13.57
N PHE A 268 -9.38 -2.81 12.65
CA PHE A 268 -10.69 -2.20 12.41
C PHE A 268 -11.09 -2.36 10.95
N ALA A 269 -12.36 -2.69 10.72
CA ALA A 269 -13.00 -2.61 9.43
C ALA A 269 -13.48 -1.17 9.16
N VAL A 270 -13.44 -0.76 7.88
CA VAL A 270 -14.08 0.47 7.42
C VAL A 270 -15.48 0.13 6.92
N THR A 271 -16.49 0.38 7.75
CA THR A 271 -17.91 0.16 7.43
C THR A 271 -18.58 1.35 6.71
N ARG A 272 -17.85 2.48 6.59
CA ARG A 272 -18.29 3.68 5.88
C ARG A 272 -17.20 4.13 4.91
N PRO A 273 -16.97 3.39 3.81
CA PRO A 273 -15.80 3.61 2.95
C PRO A 273 -15.72 5.02 2.33
N LEU A 274 -16.85 5.68 2.06
CA LEU A 274 -16.87 7.07 1.59
C LEU A 274 -16.37 8.09 2.64
N GLU A 275 -16.45 7.78 3.94
CA GLU A 275 -15.83 8.61 4.97
C GLU A 275 -14.31 8.55 4.88
N TRP A 276 -13.74 7.38 4.56
CA TRP A 276 -12.30 7.25 4.33
C TRP A 276 -11.85 8.07 3.11
N VAL A 277 -12.62 8.05 2.01
CA VAL A 277 -12.34 8.88 0.83
C VAL A 277 -12.36 10.37 1.19
N THR A 278 -13.38 10.80 1.95
CA THR A 278 -13.51 12.19 2.42
C THR A 278 -12.31 12.58 3.28
N PHE A 279 -11.91 11.71 4.21
CA PHE A 279 -10.70 11.88 5.01
C PHE A 279 -9.44 12.00 4.14
N ALA A 280 -9.24 11.10 3.18
CA ALA A 280 -8.06 11.08 2.32
C ALA A 280 -7.94 12.37 1.49
N LYS A 281 -9.05 12.83 0.89
CA LYS A 281 -9.09 14.13 0.19
C LYS A 281 -8.78 15.29 1.14
N GLY A 282 -9.38 15.30 2.32
CA GLY A 282 -9.13 16.31 3.36
C GLY A 282 -7.67 16.35 3.81
N TYR A 283 -7.04 15.17 3.97
CA TYR A 283 -5.63 15.04 4.32
C TYR A 283 -4.73 15.72 3.28
N PHE A 284 -4.85 15.37 1.99
CA PHE A 284 -4.01 15.96 0.95
C PHE A 284 -4.28 17.45 0.74
N ARG A 285 -5.54 17.90 0.85
CA ARG A 285 -5.87 19.33 0.90
C ARG A 285 -5.16 20.04 2.06
N GLY A 286 -5.15 19.44 3.25
CA GLY A 286 -4.46 19.97 4.41
C GLY A 286 -2.96 20.08 4.23
N VAL A 287 -2.32 19.04 3.65
CA VAL A 287 -0.88 19.06 3.30
C VAL A 287 -0.58 20.17 2.30
N TYR A 288 -1.39 20.30 1.25
CA TYR A 288 -1.20 21.34 0.23
C TYR A 288 -1.44 22.75 0.76
N ARG A 289 -2.47 22.94 1.59
CA ARG A 289 -2.74 24.21 2.27
C ARG A 289 -1.56 24.63 3.16
N ALA A 290 -1.01 23.70 3.94
CA ALA A 290 0.17 23.98 4.77
C ALA A 290 1.38 24.42 3.92
N LEU A 291 1.55 23.87 2.72
CA LEU A 291 2.56 24.35 1.78
C LEU A 291 2.27 25.80 1.32
N LEU A 292 1.05 26.08 0.86
CA LEU A 292 0.71 27.38 0.29
C LEU A 292 0.65 28.50 1.33
N GLU A 293 -0.11 28.29 2.40
CA GLU A 293 -0.46 29.32 3.38
C GLU A 293 0.62 29.44 4.45
N ASP A 294 1.10 28.32 5.00
CA ASP A 294 2.01 28.36 6.14
C ASP A 294 3.49 28.41 5.70
N PHE A 295 3.87 27.62 4.70
CA PHE A 295 5.26 27.57 4.23
C PHE A 295 5.58 28.70 3.26
N PHE A 296 4.82 28.83 2.17
CA PHE A 296 4.98 29.93 1.21
C PHE A 296 4.27 31.22 1.62
N GLY A 297 3.51 31.28 2.70
CA GLY A 297 3.05 32.57 3.25
C GLY A 297 4.20 33.47 3.69
N ASP A 298 5.32 32.88 4.07
CA ASP A 298 6.57 33.55 4.44
C ASP A 298 7.34 34.01 3.19
N THR A 299 7.32 35.32 2.92
CA THR A 299 7.94 35.91 1.71
C THR A 299 9.45 35.72 1.65
N GLU A 300 10.15 35.61 2.79
CA GLU A 300 11.59 35.38 2.81
C GLU A 300 11.94 33.97 2.30
N ARG A 301 11.06 33.00 2.52
CA ARG A 301 11.27 31.62 2.08
C ARG A 301 10.97 31.39 0.62
N ARG A 302 10.06 32.16 0.02
CA ARG A 302 9.71 32.01 -1.41
C ARG A 302 10.95 32.11 -2.31
N ALA A 303 11.92 32.94 -1.94
CA ALA A 303 13.12 33.16 -2.73
C ALA A 303 14.27 32.19 -2.41
N SER A 304 14.12 31.32 -1.40
CA SER A 304 15.21 30.47 -0.90
C SER A 304 14.99 29.00 -1.29
N PRO A 305 16.03 28.27 -1.71
CA PRO A 305 15.95 26.82 -1.85
C PRO A 305 15.55 26.16 -0.53
N PHE A 306 14.68 25.16 -0.59
CA PHE A 306 14.21 24.42 0.59
C PHE A 306 14.16 22.92 0.32
N ARG A 307 14.07 22.11 1.37
CA ARG A 307 13.93 20.65 1.32
C ARG A 307 12.53 20.24 1.77
N ALA A 308 12.12 19.04 1.41
CA ALA A 308 10.83 18.50 1.87
C ALA A 308 10.73 18.44 3.41
N CYS A 309 11.83 18.13 4.11
CA CYS A 309 11.84 18.08 5.57
C CYS A 309 11.60 19.45 6.24
N ASP A 310 11.85 20.57 5.54
CA ASP A 310 11.62 21.91 6.08
C ASP A 310 10.10 22.23 6.21
N LEU A 311 9.25 21.45 5.52
CA LEU A 311 7.79 21.53 5.62
C LEU A 311 7.22 20.75 6.82
N ASN A 312 7.99 19.82 7.40
CA ASN A 312 7.47 18.89 8.42
C ASN A 312 6.87 19.60 9.65
N ARG A 313 7.35 20.79 9.99
CA ARG A 313 6.83 21.58 11.12
C ARG A 313 5.46 22.24 10.85
N PHE A 314 5.06 22.37 9.59
CA PHE A 314 3.78 22.99 9.19
C PHE A 314 2.68 21.96 8.98
N ILE A 315 3.07 20.71 8.71
CA ILE A 315 2.11 19.65 8.49
C ILE A 315 1.91 18.96 9.83
N PRO A 316 0.79 19.22 10.54
CA PRO A 316 0.50 18.49 11.75
C PRO A 316 0.60 17.00 11.43
N SER A 317 1.17 16.21 12.34
CA SER A 317 1.18 14.75 12.28
C SER A 317 -0.27 14.26 12.38
N ALA A 318 -1.04 14.43 11.30
CA ALA A 318 -2.50 14.36 11.26
C ALA A 318 -2.95 12.90 11.21
N GLY A 319 -2.60 12.13 12.25
CA GLY A 319 -2.90 10.69 12.34
C GLY A 319 -2.17 9.81 11.32
N ALA A 320 -1.46 10.39 10.35
CA ALA A 320 -0.57 9.68 9.46
C ALA A 320 0.65 9.19 10.25
N HIS A 321 1.06 7.95 9.98
CA HIS A 321 2.28 7.38 10.54
C HIS A 321 3.45 8.36 10.28
N PRO A 322 4.37 8.59 11.23
CA PRO A 322 5.46 9.58 11.09
C PRO A 322 6.32 9.43 9.83
N ILE A 323 6.23 8.26 9.18
CA ILE A 323 6.97 7.91 7.97
C ILE A 323 6.15 8.22 6.69
N SER A 324 4.81 8.23 6.73
CA SER A 324 3.97 8.40 5.53
C SER A 324 3.94 9.84 5.04
N THR A 325 3.69 10.81 5.94
CA THR A 325 3.55 12.23 5.56
C THR A 325 4.76 12.78 4.79
N PRO A 326 6.01 12.54 5.22
CA PRO A 326 7.16 13.00 4.45
C PRO A 326 7.19 12.46 3.00
N SER A 327 6.72 11.23 2.76
CA SER A 327 6.63 10.65 1.41
C SER A 327 5.60 11.36 0.54
N HIS A 328 4.46 11.73 1.12
CA HIS A 328 3.40 12.45 0.43
C HIS A 328 3.83 13.86 0.07
N VAL A 329 4.51 14.54 1.00
CA VAL A 329 5.08 15.87 0.80
C VAL A 329 6.10 15.84 -0.32
N PHE A 330 7.04 14.88 -0.27
CA PHE A 330 8.07 14.77 -1.28
C PHE A 330 7.47 14.47 -2.67
N GLY A 331 6.51 13.53 -2.76
CA GLY A 331 5.79 13.25 -4.01
C GLY A 331 5.01 14.44 -4.55
N MET A 332 4.35 15.21 -3.68
CA MET A 332 3.66 16.44 -4.05
C MET A 332 4.63 17.48 -4.62
N LEU A 333 5.77 17.72 -3.95
CA LEU A 333 6.77 18.68 -4.40
C LEU A 333 7.41 18.27 -5.73
N CYS A 334 7.70 16.98 -5.93
CA CYS A 334 8.17 16.49 -7.23
C CYS A 334 7.12 16.71 -8.33
N THR A 335 5.83 16.47 -8.04
CA THR A 335 4.75 16.71 -9.00
C THR A 335 4.65 18.20 -9.38
N LEU A 336 4.72 19.09 -8.39
CA LEU A 336 4.72 20.54 -8.63
C LEU A 336 5.96 20.99 -9.43
N ALA A 337 7.10 20.32 -9.26
CA ALA A 337 8.30 20.58 -10.06
C ALA A 337 8.14 20.11 -11.52
N ASP A 338 7.59 18.92 -11.72
CA ASP A 338 7.29 18.38 -13.07
C ASP A 338 6.32 19.30 -13.84
N GLU A 339 5.46 20.03 -13.13
CA GLU A 339 4.50 20.99 -13.69
C GLU A 339 5.04 22.43 -13.79
N GLY A 340 6.29 22.66 -13.39
CA GLY A 340 6.97 23.94 -13.56
C GLY A 340 6.73 24.98 -12.46
N TYR A 341 5.97 24.66 -11.41
CA TYR A 341 5.80 25.55 -10.25
C TYR A 341 7.06 25.63 -9.38
N LEU A 342 7.84 24.55 -9.35
CA LEU A 342 9.09 24.46 -8.60
C LEU A 342 10.26 24.12 -9.53
N ASP A 343 11.43 24.68 -9.25
CA ASP A 343 12.70 24.11 -9.67
C ASP A 343 13.10 22.97 -8.74
N LEU A 344 13.69 21.92 -9.30
CA LEU A 344 14.27 20.79 -8.56
C LEU A 344 15.77 20.72 -8.85
N ALA A 345 16.58 20.70 -7.78
CA ALA A 345 18.02 20.49 -7.87
C ALA A 345 18.46 19.33 -6.95
N GLU A 346 19.29 18.42 -7.46
CA GLU A 346 19.88 17.35 -6.66
C GLU A 346 21.36 17.65 -6.39
N HIS A 347 21.74 17.66 -5.11
CA HIS A 347 23.13 17.83 -4.72
C HIS A 347 23.96 16.60 -5.12
N LYS A 348 25.04 16.79 -5.87
CA LYS A 348 25.82 15.68 -6.48
C LYS A 348 26.36 14.67 -5.46
N THR A 349 26.83 15.13 -4.30
CA THR A 349 27.45 14.28 -3.27
C THR A 349 26.43 13.68 -2.30
N THR A 350 25.65 14.53 -1.61
CA THR A 350 24.67 14.07 -0.61
C THR A 350 23.40 13.49 -1.22
N ARG A 351 23.20 13.64 -2.54
CA ARG A 351 21.97 13.27 -3.26
C ARG A 351 20.71 13.94 -2.72
N GLN A 352 20.84 14.93 -1.84
CA GLN A 352 19.70 15.66 -1.28
C GLN A 352 19.04 16.50 -2.37
N ILE A 353 17.71 16.49 -2.41
CA ILE A 353 16.94 17.32 -3.32
C ILE A 353 16.49 18.60 -2.61
N THR A 354 16.71 19.72 -3.29
CA THR A 354 16.15 21.02 -2.96
C THR A 354 15.15 21.46 -4.02
N PHE A 355 14.18 22.24 -3.57
CA PHE A 355 13.15 22.86 -4.38
C PHE A 355 13.28 24.38 -4.29
N THR A 356 13.02 25.09 -5.38
CA THR A 356 12.92 26.56 -5.37
C THR A 356 11.60 26.96 -6.02
N LEU A 357 10.84 27.85 -5.39
CA LEU A 357 9.57 28.30 -5.94
C LEU A 357 9.80 29.18 -7.17
N ARG A 358 9.21 28.80 -8.31
CA ARG A 358 9.16 29.63 -9.52
C ARG A 358 7.88 30.46 -9.56
N GLU A 359 6.76 29.78 -9.36
CA GLU A 359 5.43 30.36 -9.40
C GLU A 359 4.57 29.69 -8.33
N LEU A 360 3.72 30.47 -7.67
CA LEU A 360 2.78 29.92 -6.70
C LEU A 360 1.77 29.03 -7.44
N PRO A 361 1.67 27.72 -7.08
CA PRO A 361 0.64 26.89 -7.66
C PRO A 361 -0.76 27.35 -7.19
N PRO A 362 -1.80 27.14 -8.00
CA PRO A 362 -3.13 27.68 -7.73
C PRO A 362 -3.74 27.07 -6.46
N ALA A 363 -4.44 27.86 -5.66
CA ALA A 363 -5.09 27.36 -4.44
C ALA A 363 -6.08 26.20 -4.70
N SER A 364 -6.65 26.13 -5.90
CA SER A 364 -7.54 25.07 -6.39
C SER A 364 -6.84 23.78 -6.83
N TYR A 365 -5.50 23.72 -6.82
CA TYR A 365 -4.72 22.62 -7.40
C TYR A 365 -5.21 21.23 -6.96
N MET A 366 -5.43 21.01 -5.65
CA MET A 366 -5.89 19.72 -5.14
C MET A 366 -7.33 19.39 -5.57
N ASP A 367 -8.20 20.39 -5.62
CA ASP A 367 -9.58 20.19 -6.05
C ASP A 367 -9.66 19.86 -7.53
N GLU A 368 -8.86 20.52 -8.36
CA GLU A 368 -8.73 20.19 -9.78
C GLU A 368 -8.23 18.76 -9.99
N ARG A 369 -7.26 18.30 -9.19
CA ARG A 369 -6.73 16.93 -9.26
C ARG A 369 -7.79 15.89 -8.90
N PHE A 370 -8.60 16.14 -7.86
CA PHE A 370 -9.70 15.23 -7.48
C PHE A 370 -10.93 15.32 -8.38
N ALA A 371 -11.13 16.44 -9.09
CA ALA A 371 -12.24 16.63 -10.02
C ALA A 371 -11.99 16.00 -11.39
N ARG A 372 -10.73 15.67 -11.73
CA ARG A 372 -10.42 14.95 -12.97
C ARG A 372 -11.14 13.61 -12.98
N ASP A 373 -11.99 13.41 -13.97
CA ASP A 373 -12.64 12.12 -14.19
C ASP A 373 -11.56 11.04 -14.30
N PRO A 374 -11.56 10.04 -13.40
CA PRO A 374 -10.58 8.97 -13.47
C PRO A 374 -10.76 8.10 -14.73
N GLY A 375 -11.82 8.30 -15.51
CA GLY A 375 -12.21 7.47 -16.64
C GLY A 375 -13.01 6.25 -16.18
N PRO A 376 -13.15 5.21 -17.01
CA PRO A 376 -13.79 3.97 -16.58
C PRO A 376 -13.06 3.37 -15.38
N LEU A 377 -13.81 2.68 -14.51
CA LEU A 377 -13.19 1.95 -13.41
C LEU A 377 -12.26 0.89 -14.02
N PRO A 378 -10.96 0.82 -13.60
CA PRO A 378 -10.02 -0.20 -14.06
C PRO A 378 -10.32 -1.51 -13.33
N LEU A 379 -11.54 -2.03 -13.56
CA LEU A 379 -12.05 -3.26 -12.99
C LEU A 379 -11.67 -4.43 -13.89
N TYR A 380 -11.22 -5.50 -13.26
CA TYR A 380 -10.97 -6.78 -13.88
C TYR A 380 -11.83 -7.84 -13.20
N GLY A 381 -12.24 -8.85 -13.96
CA GLY A 381 -13.24 -9.83 -13.54
C GLY A 381 -14.64 -9.45 -14.03
N ALA A 382 -15.46 -10.47 -14.31
CA ALA A 382 -16.86 -10.35 -14.72
C ALA A 382 -17.64 -11.58 -14.26
#